data_AF-A0A924VNX3-F1
#
_entry.id   AF-A0A924VNX3-F1
#
_cell.length_a   1.000
_cell.length_b   1.000
_cell.length_c   1.000
_cell.angle_alpha   90.00
_cell.angle_beta   90.00
_cell.angle_gamma   90.00
#
_symmetry.space_group_name_H-M   'P 1'
#
loop_
_entity.id
_entity.type
_entity.pdbx_description
1 polymer ?
#
loop_
_entity_poly.entity_id
_entity_poly.type
_entity_poly.pdbx_seq_one_letter_code
_entity_poly.pdbx_strand_id
1 'polypeptide(L)'
;MHIAIDARVINSGTGTYVAKLLEYLQEIDHNNTYSVLVREKDKDYWKPVAPNFTVRVAEFDNYSFAEQLGYKKLLDELNPDLVHFCMPQQPLFYKGARVTTMHDMTLLNTYNTDKNWLVFHAKQFVGRFVWKRIATLSDHVIAISQNTKREYQEFSHIPDEKISVVYESGEVLKGELQPYDTLPFSDFIMYVGQQPDFKNIRRLMDAHQLLLAK
;
A
#
# COMPACT_ATOMS: atom_id res chain seq x y z
N MET A 1 15.82 -18.29 1.82
CA MET A 1 14.74 -18.30 0.81
C MET A 1 14.90 -17.09 -0.09
N HIS A 2 14.36 -17.14 -1.30
CA HIS A 2 14.23 -16.00 -2.19
C HIS A 2 12.83 -15.40 -2.06
N ILE A 3 12.75 -14.14 -1.62
CA ILE A 3 11.51 -13.41 -1.38
C ILE A 3 11.41 -12.27 -2.39
N ALA A 4 10.30 -12.20 -3.12
CA ALA A 4 9.97 -11.05 -3.95
C ALA A 4 9.06 -10.09 -3.19
N ILE A 5 9.36 -8.78 -3.24
CA ILE A 5 8.54 -7.74 -2.62
C ILE A 5 7.96 -6.88 -3.74
N ASP A 6 6.62 -6.82 -3.83
CA ASP A 6 5.93 -5.93 -4.77
C ASP A 6 5.98 -4.49 -4.26
N ALA A 7 6.92 -3.73 -4.82
CA ALA A 7 7.18 -2.33 -4.50
C ALA A 7 6.80 -1.39 -5.68
N ARG A 8 5.90 -1.81 -6.59
CA ARG A 8 5.45 -0.98 -7.72
C ARG A 8 4.77 0.33 -7.29
N VAL A 9 4.39 0.44 -6.01
CA VAL A 9 3.78 1.63 -5.39
C VAL A 9 4.74 2.44 -4.52
N ILE A 10 6.06 2.16 -4.52
CA ILE A 10 7.04 2.70 -3.57
C ILE A 10 7.06 4.24 -3.49
N ASN A 11 6.82 4.92 -4.61
CA ASN A 11 6.74 6.37 -4.67
C ASN A 11 5.27 6.85 -4.62
N SER A 12 4.59 6.52 -3.52
CA SER A 12 3.19 6.93 -3.27
C SER A 12 2.94 7.05 -1.76
N GLY A 13 1.72 7.46 -1.36
CA GLY A 13 1.33 7.55 0.05
C GLY A 13 1.56 6.22 0.81
N THR A 14 0.99 5.12 0.31
CA THR A 14 1.23 3.77 0.83
C THR A 14 2.62 3.25 0.51
N GLY A 15 3.30 3.83 -0.49
CA GLY A 15 4.70 3.57 -0.82
C GLY A 15 5.67 3.87 0.31
N THR A 16 5.35 4.84 1.19
CA THR A 16 6.14 5.12 2.41
C THR A 16 6.28 3.87 3.27
N TYR A 17 5.19 3.12 3.47
CA TYR A 17 5.24 1.84 4.20
C TYR A 17 6.20 0.85 3.52
N VAL A 18 6.13 0.73 2.19
CA VAL A 18 7.01 -0.17 1.42
C VAL A 18 8.47 0.23 1.57
N ALA A 19 8.79 1.51 1.40
CA ALA A 19 10.15 2.02 1.55
C ALA A 19 10.71 1.75 2.95
N LYS A 20 9.90 1.93 4.01
CA LYS A 20 10.32 1.67 5.39
C LYS A 20 10.40 0.20 5.73
N LEU A 21 9.49 -0.62 5.21
CA LEU A 21 9.61 -2.06 5.29
C LEU A 21 10.96 -2.50 4.71
N LEU A 22 11.32 -2.03 3.53
CA LEU A 22 12.58 -2.37 2.86
C LEU A 22 13.81 -1.82 3.60
N GLU A 23 13.74 -0.59 4.14
CA GLU A 23 14.81 0.01 4.95
C GLU A 23 15.15 -0.86 6.16
N TYR A 24 14.15 -1.18 7.00
CA TYR A 24 14.39 -1.95 8.22
C TYR A 24 14.59 -3.45 7.96
N LEU A 25 14.01 -4.02 6.90
CA LEU A 25 14.22 -5.43 6.58
C LEU A 25 15.67 -5.73 6.21
N GLN A 26 16.36 -4.79 5.55
CA GLN A 26 17.79 -4.90 5.27
C GLN A 26 18.65 -4.89 6.54
N GLU A 27 18.20 -4.23 7.61
CA GLU A 27 18.92 -4.16 8.88
C GLU A 27 18.81 -5.46 9.69
N ILE A 28 17.71 -6.21 9.53
CA ILE A 28 17.41 -7.35 10.40
C ILE A 28 17.51 -8.72 9.71
N ASP A 29 17.32 -8.80 8.39
CA ASP A 29 17.37 -10.07 7.67
C ASP A 29 18.61 -10.17 6.77
N HIS A 30 19.51 -11.07 7.18
CA HIS A 30 20.74 -11.39 6.46
C HIS A 30 20.74 -12.84 5.91
N ASN A 31 19.65 -13.59 6.07
CA ASN A 31 19.55 -15.00 5.68
C ASN A 31 18.82 -15.18 4.35
N ASN A 32 17.85 -14.32 4.05
CA ASN A 32 17.06 -14.39 2.83
C ASN A 32 17.62 -13.48 1.73
N THR A 33 17.29 -13.79 0.48
CA THR A 33 17.58 -12.94 -0.68
C THR A 33 16.31 -12.29 -1.19
N TYR A 34 16.40 -11.05 -1.65
CA TYR A 34 15.26 -10.22 -1.95
C TYR A 34 15.30 -9.68 -3.37
N SER A 35 14.17 -9.78 -4.07
CA SER A 35 13.93 -9.06 -5.31
C SER A 35 12.85 -8.00 -5.08
N VAL A 36 13.26 -6.74 -5.16
CA VAL A 36 12.39 -5.58 -4.95
C VAL A 36 11.85 -5.13 -6.29
N LEU A 37 10.56 -5.33 -6.52
CA LEU A 37 9.91 -5.15 -7.81
C LEU A 37 9.33 -3.74 -7.91
N VAL A 38 9.90 -2.88 -8.76
CA VAL A 38 9.51 -1.46 -8.87
C VAL A 38 9.16 -1.09 -10.31
N ARG A 39 8.50 0.05 -10.50
CA ARG A 39 8.32 0.65 -11.84
C ARG A 39 9.63 1.24 -12.34
N GLU A 40 9.81 1.30 -13.66
CA GLU A 40 11.02 1.87 -14.29
C GLU A 40 11.27 3.29 -13.79
N LYS A 41 10.20 4.10 -13.68
CA LYS A 41 10.27 5.49 -13.19
C LYS A 41 10.78 5.61 -11.75
N ASP A 42 10.66 4.56 -10.94
CA ASP A 42 10.97 4.55 -9.51
C ASP A 42 12.20 3.66 -9.20
N LYS A 43 12.94 3.20 -10.22
CA LYS A 43 14.07 2.27 -10.06
C LYS A 43 15.18 2.79 -9.14
N ASP A 44 15.33 4.11 -9.09
CA ASP A 44 16.34 4.82 -8.29
C ASP A 44 15.76 5.45 -7.01
N TYR A 45 14.45 5.29 -6.76
CA TYR A 45 13.77 5.89 -5.60
C TYR A 45 14.28 5.34 -4.28
N TRP A 46 14.58 4.04 -4.25
CA TRP A 46 15.16 3.33 -3.12
C TRP A 46 16.34 2.51 -3.61
N LYS A 47 17.44 2.54 -2.85
CA LYS A 47 18.68 1.83 -3.21
C LYS A 47 19.05 0.85 -2.11
N PRO A 48 19.30 -0.41 -2.44
CA PRO A 48 19.72 -1.38 -1.44
C PRO A 48 21.10 -0.99 -0.90
N VAL A 49 21.26 -1.09 0.42
CA VAL A 49 22.54 -0.99 1.11
C VAL A 49 23.07 -2.37 1.49
N ALA A 50 22.17 -3.35 1.64
CA ALA A 50 22.51 -4.73 1.94
C ALA A 50 22.68 -5.55 0.65
N PRO A 51 23.68 -6.47 0.59
CA PRO A 51 24.01 -7.21 -0.62
C PRO A 51 22.96 -8.26 -1.01
N ASN A 52 22.08 -8.64 -0.09
CA ASN A 52 21.02 -9.62 -0.31
C ASN A 52 19.75 -9.01 -0.95
N PHE A 53 19.75 -7.71 -1.28
CA PHE A 53 18.62 -7.04 -1.94
C PHE A 53 18.98 -6.61 -3.36
N THR A 54 18.10 -6.92 -4.32
CA THR A 54 18.26 -6.53 -5.72
C THR A 54 16.99 -5.87 -6.23
N VAL A 55 17.11 -4.67 -6.79
CA VAL A 55 16.00 -3.98 -7.46
C VAL A 55 15.79 -4.56 -8.85
N ARG A 56 14.53 -4.84 -9.20
CA ARG A 56 14.13 -5.34 -10.53
C ARG A 56 12.96 -4.52 -11.04
N VAL A 57 12.97 -4.23 -12.34
CA VAL A 57 11.90 -3.47 -12.98
C VAL A 57 10.74 -4.41 -13.32
N ALA A 58 9.54 -4.04 -12.87
CA ALA A 58 8.26 -4.69 -13.13
C ALA A 58 7.28 -3.66 -13.68
N GLU A 59 7.38 -3.37 -14.98
CA GLU A 59 6.63 -2.31 -15.66
C GLU A 59 5.20 -2.75 -16.01
N PHE A 60 4.41 -3.05 -14.97
CA PHE A 60 3.03 -3.51 -15.10
C PHE A 60 2.09 -2.65 -14.27
N ASP A 61 1.09 -2.04 -14.91
CA ASP A 61 0.15 -1.14 -14.24
C ASP A 61 -0.71 -1.93 -13.26
N ASN A 62 -0.95 -1.33 -12.11
CA ASN A 62 -1.79 -1.92 -11.08
C ASN A 62 -3.22 -2.09 -11.59
N TYR A 63 -3.84 -3.25 -11.31
CA TYR A 63 -5.19 -3.58 -11.77
C TYR A 63 -5.35 -3.61 -13.32
N SER A 64 -4.27 -3.90 -14.06
CA SER A 64 -4.31 -4.02 -15.52
C SER A 64 -4.32 -5.47 -15.99
N PHE A 65 -4.67 -5.70 -17.26
CA PHE A 65 -4.49 -7.03 -17.88
C PHE A 65 -3.02 -7.44 -17.96
N ALA A 66 -2.11 -6.47 -18.13
CA ALA A 66 -0.68 -6.72 -18.15
C ALA A 66 -0.17 -7.22 -16.79
N GLU A 67 -0.77 -6.79 -15.68
CA GLU A 67 -0.52 -7.38 -14.36
C GLU A 67 -0.95 -8.85 -14.31
N GLN A 68 -2.15 -9.18 -14.80
CA GLN A 68 -2.66 -10.54 -14.68
C GLN A 68 -1.84 -11.58 -15.49
N LEU A 69 -1.25 -11.18 -16.61
CA LEU A 69 -0.49 -12.07 -17.50
C LEU A 69 1.02 -11.82 -17.45
N GLY A 70 1.44 -10.58 -17.71
CA GLY A 70 2.85 -10.20 -17.81
C GLY A 70 3.55 -10.19 -16.45
N TYR A 71 2.93 -9.58 -15.43
CA TYR A 71 3.52 -9.58 -14.09
C TYR A 71 3.54 -10.98 -13.49
N LYS A 72 2.49 -11.78 -13.71
CA LYS A 72 2.52 -13.22 -13.38
C LYS A 72 3.72 -13.92 -14.02
N LYS A 73 3.92 -13.75 -15.34
CA LYS A 73 5.04 -14.37 -16.06
C LYS A 73 6.38 -13.95 -15.46
N LEU A 74 6.56 -12.67 -15.14
CA LEU A 74 7.76 -12.17 -14.45
C LEU A 74 7.97 -12.89 -13.10
N LEU A 75 6.92 -13.04 -12.29
CA LEU A 75 7.00 -13.73 -11.00
C LEU A 75 7.34 -15.23 -11.16
N ASP A 76 6.77 -15.89 -12.16
CA ASP A 76 7.07 -17.30 -12.45
C ASP A 76 8.53 -17.49 -12.91
N GLU A 77 9.05 -16.57 -13.74
CA GLU A 77 10.45 -16.57 -14.20
C GLU A 77 11.43 -16.26 -13.07
N LEU A 78 11.04 -15.37 -12.16
CA LEU A 78 11.80 -15.05 -10.96
C LEU A 78 11.84 -16.23 -9.97
N ASN A 79 10.81 -17.08 -10.01
CA ASN A 79 10.64 -18.27 -9.18
C ASN A 79 10.96 -18.05 -7.68
N PRO A 80 10.38 -17.03 -7.02
CA PRO A 80 10.62 -16.80 -5.59
C PRO A 80 9.91 -17.87 -4.75
N ASP A 81 10.47 -18.16 -3.58
CA ASP A 81 9.83 -19.01 -2.57
C ASP A 81 8.59 -18.35 -1.97
N LEU A 82 8.56 -17.00 -1.93
CA LEU A 82 7.46 -16.19 -1.40
C LEU A 82 7.36 -14.84 -2.12
N VAL A 83 6.14 -14.38 -2.39
CA VAL A 83 5.87 -13.00 -2.83
C VAL A 83 5.11 -12.23 -1.75
N HIS A 84 5.68 -11.13 -1.28
CA HIS A 84 4.96 -10.18 -0.44
C HIS A 84 4.36 -9.07 -1.32
N PHE A 85 3.05 -9.16 -1.56
CA PHE A 85 2.29 -8.08 -2.18
C PHE A 85 1.97 -7.03 -1.12
N CYS A 86 2.64 -5.88 -1.15
CA CYS A 86 2.40 -4.82 -0.16
C CYS A 86 1.06 -4.09 -0.35
N MET A 87 0.30 -4.44 -1.39
CA MET A 87 -1.06 -3.98 -1.67
C MET A 87 -1.84 -5.18 -2.25
N PRO A 88 -3.18 -5.14 -2.31
CA PRO A 88 -3.98 -6.21 -2.95
C PRO A 88 -3.79 -6.33 -4.48
N GLN A 89 -2.86 -5.61 -5.08
CA GLN A 89 -2.67 -5.60 -6.54
C GLN A 89 -1.79 -6.78 -6.94
N GLN A 90 -2.40 -7.89 -7.35
CA GLN A 90 -1.66 -9.11 -7.66
C GLN A 90 -2.34 -9.97 -8.75
N PRO A 91 -1.57 -10.83 -9.45
CA PRO A 91 -2.13 -11.76 -10.43
C PRO A 91 -2.91 -12.88 -9.74
N LEU A 92 -4.19 -13.05 -10.09
CA LEU A 92 -5.05 -14.07 -9.49
C LEU A 92 -4.61 -15.51 -9.80
N PHE A 93 -3.95 -15.71 -10.94
CA PHE A 93 -3.50 -17.03 -11.39
C PHE A 93 -2.05 -17.35 -11.05
N TYR A 94 -1.34 -16.48 -10.31
CA TYR A 94 -0.07 -16.86 -9.70
C TYR A 94 -0.28 -18.10 -8.80
N LYS A 95 0.73 -18.96 -8.63
CA LYS A 95 0.58 -20.20 -7.85
C LYS A 95 1.60 -20.35 -6.71
N GLY A 96 2.62 -19.48 -6.66
CA GLY A 96 3.59 -19.49 -5.56
C GLY A 96 2.99 -18.96 -4.27
N ALA A 97 3.74 -19.14 -3.18
CA ALA A 97 3.34 -18.66 -1.87
C ALA A 97 3.29 -17.13 -1.86
N ARG A 98 2.32 -16.58 -1.13
CA ARG A 98 2.09 -15.13 -1.09
C ARG A 98 1.52 -14.63 0.22
N VAL A 99 2.10 -13.53 0.67
CA VAL A 99 1.57 -12.69 1.74
C VAL A 99 1.02 -11.41 1.12
N THR A 100 -0.11 -10.91 1.62
CA THR A 100 -0.71 -9.67 1.11
C THR A 100 -1.00 -8.70 2.22
N THR A 101 -0.49 -7.48 2.11
CA THR A 101 -0.81 -6.39 3.03
C THR A 101 -2.07 -5.64 2.56
N MET A 102 -3.01 -5.48 3.48
CA MET A 102 -4.24 -4.70 3.32
C MET A 102 -4.15 -3.44 4.16
N HIS A 103 -4.13 -2.28 3.50
CA HIS A 103 -4.09 -0.99 4.17
C HIS A 103 -5.50 -0.50 4.53
N ASP A 104 -6.41 -0.49 3.57
CA ASP A 104 -7.79 -0.08 3.77
C ASP A 104 -8.73 -0.76 2.76
N MET A 105 -10.03 -0.51 2.95
CA MET A 105 -11.10 -0.91 2.04
C MET A 105 -11.69 0.28 1.27
N THR A 106 -11.01 1.45 1.28
CA THR A 106 -11.53 2.72 0.76
C THR A 106 -11.88 2.61 -0.73
N LEU A 107 -11.07 1.92 -1.53
CA LEU A 107 -11.32 1.72 -2.96
C LEU A 107 -12.65 1.00 -3.26
N LEU A 108 -13.09 0.12 -2.35
CA LEU A 108 -14.34 -0.64 -2.50
C LEU A 108 -15.53 0.03 -1.81
N ASN A 109 -15.29 0.86 -0.81
CA ASN A 109 -16.35 1.42 0.05
C ASN A 109 -16.65 2.90 -0.23
N THR A 110 -15.75 3.62 -0.89
CA THR A 110 -15.85 5.08 -1.02
C THR A 110 -15.91 5.52 -2.47
N TYR A 111 -17.01 6.14 -2.86
CA TYR A 111 -17.13 6.77 -4.18
C TYR A 111 -16.32 8.06 -4.25
N ASN A 112 -15.49 8.17 -5.29
CA ASN A 112 -14.88 9.44 -5.67
C ASN A 112 -15.74 10.08 -6.78
N THR A 113 -16.41 11.18 -6.42
CA THR A 113 -17.29 12.00 -7.26
C THR A 113 -16.60 12.59 -8.49
N ASP A 114 -15.27 12.71 -8.48
CA ASP A 114 -14.49 13.15 -9.65
C ASP A 114 -14.48 12.11 -10.78
N LYS A 115 -14.94 10.88 -10.52
CA LYS A 115 -14.96 9.78 -11.49
C LYS A 115 -16.34 9.55 -12.06
N ASN A 116 -16.39 9.17 -13.35
CA ASN A 116 -17.61 8.74 -14.00
C ASN A 116 -18.30 7.63 -13.18
N TRP A 117 -19.55 7.89 -12.79
CA TRP A 117 -20.31 7.05 -11.88
C TRP A 117 -20.43 5.59 -12.36
N LEU A 118 -20.82 5.38 -13.62
CA LEU A 118 -21.01 4.04 -14.19
C LEU A 118 -19.69 3.25 -14.22
N VAL A 119 -18.63 3.88 -14.73
CA VAL A 119 -17.30 3.27 -14.83
C VAL A 119 -16.76 2.95 -13.44
N PHE A 120 -17.01 3.82 -12.46
CA PHE A 120 -16.57 3.61 -11.09
C PHE A 120 -17.24 2.40 -10.45
N HIS A 121 -18.57 2.32 -10.50
CA HIS A 121 -19.32 1.21 -9.90
C HIS A 121 -19.05 -0.13 -10.59
N ALA A 122 -18.87 -0.13 -11.92
CA ALA A 122 -18.43 -1.32 -12.64
C ALA A 122 -17.04 -1.80 -12.17
N LYS A 123 -16.08 -0.87 -12.03
CA LYS A 123 -14.74 -1.17 -11.49
C LYS A 123 -14.81 -1.65 -10.04
N GLN A 124 -15.67 -1.09 -9.20
CA GLN A 124 -15.88 -1.57 -7.84
C GLN A 124 -16.47 -2.97 -7.81
N PHE A 125 -17.44 -3.29 -8.67
CA PHE A 125 -18.00 -4.64 -8.74
C PHE A 125 -16.92 -5.68 -9.06
N VAL A 126 -16.10 -5.42 -10.09
CA VAL A 126 -14.95 -6.27 -10.42
C VAL A 126 -13.94 -6.30 -9.28
N GLY A 127 -13.62 -5.14 -8.70
CA GLY A 127 -12.70 -5.00 -7.58
C GLY A 127 -13.13 -5.82 -6.36
N ARG A 128 -14.43 -5.85 -6.03
CA ARG A 128 -14.97 -6.67 -4.93
C ARG A 128 -14.75 -8.15 -5.20
N PHE A 129 -15.00 -8.62 -6.41
CA PHE A 129 -14.71 -10.02 -6.76
C PHE A 129 -13.21 -10.33 -6.61
N VAL A 130 -12.35 -9.49 -7.19
CA VAL A 130 -10.89 -9.64 -7.18
C VAL A 130 -10.35 -9.65 -5.74
N TRP A 131 -10.75 -8.69 -4.90
CA TRP A 131 -10.29 -8.57 -3.52
C TRP A 131 -10.77 -9.73 -2.64
N LYS A 132 -11.99 -10.24 -2.87
CA LYS A 132 -12.46 -11.44 -2.18
C LYS A 132 -11.64 -12.67 -2.58
N ARG A 133 -11.30 -12.80 -3.88
CA ARG A 133 -10.41 -13.86 -4.37
C ARG A 133 -9.02 -13.76 -3.77
N ILE A 134 -8.44 -12.56 -3.70
CA ILE A 134 -7.15 -12.31 -3.06
C ILE A 134 -7.14 -12.81 -1.63
N ALA A 135 -8.16 -12.48 -0.83
CA ALA A 135 -8.28 -12.96 0.55
C ALA A 135 -8.13 -14.48 0.63
N THR A 136 -8.80 -15.20 -0.28
CA THR A 136 -8.75 -16.66 -0.32
C THR A 136 -7.45 -17.23 -0.91
N LEU A 137 -6.80 -16.51 -1.83
CA LEU A 137 -5.62 -16.96 -2.56
C LEU A 137 -4.30 -16.65 -1.87
N SER A 138 -4.25 -15.59 -1.05
CA SER A 138 -3.11 -15.30 -0.19
C SER A 138 -2.91 -16.45 0.79
N ASP A 139 -1.68 -16.85 1.08
CA ASP A 139 -1.41 -17.82 2.15
C ASP A 139 -1.60 -17.16 3.52
N HIS A 140 -1.23 -15.88 3.60
CA HIS A 140 -1.50 -15.04 4.77
C HIS A 140 -1.82 -13.60 4.38
N VAL A 141 -2.64 -12.95 5.19
CA VAL A 141 -2.99 -11.52 5.04
C VAL A 141 -2.45 -10.75 6.23
N ILE A 142 -1.81 -9.62 5.95
CA ILE A 142 -1.42 -8.64 6.96
C ILE A 142 -2.41 -7.48 6.88
N ALA A 143 -3.16 -7.24 7.94
CA ALA A 143 -3.94 -6.02 8.09
C ALA A 143 -3.17 -5.00 8.92
N ILE A 144 -3.20 -3.72 8.51
CA ILE A 144 -2.45 -2.67 9.22
C ILE A 144 -3.12 -2.17 10.51
N SER A 145 -4.35 -2.62 10.78
CA SER A 145 -5.09 -2.25 11.98
C SER A 145 -6.18 -3.29 12.29
N GLN A 146 -6.69 -3.25 13.52
CA GLN A 146 -7.87 -4.04 13.90
C GLN A 146 -9.10 -3.67 13.08
N ASN A 147 -9.23 -2.40 12.68
CA ASN A 147 -10.32 -1.94 11.82
C ASN A 147 -10.24 -2.61 10.45
N THR A 148 -9.08 -2.55 9.80
CA THR A 148 -8.85 -3.16 8.50
C THR A 148 -9.03 -4.68 8.54
N LYS A 149 -8.55 -5.35 9.60
CA LYS A 149 -8.76 -6.79 9.82
C LYS A 149 -10.25 -7.12 9.86
N ARG A 150 -11.01 -6.43 10.73
CA ARG A 150 -12.46 -6.64 10.88
C ARG A 150 -13.19 -6.42 9.56
N GLU A 151 -13.01 -5.27 8.92
CA GLU A 151 -13.69 -4.94 7.66
C GLU A 151 -13.37 -5.95 6.55
N TYR A 152 -12.10 -6.35 6.42
CA TYR A 152 -11.72 -7.29 5.37
C TYR A 152 -12.21 -8.71 5.65
N GLN A 153 -12.23 -9.15 6.91
CA GLN A 153 -12.82 -10.44 7.30
C GLN A 153 -14.34 -10.46 7.09
N GLU A 154 -15.06 -9.41 7.50
CA GLU A 154 -16.51 -9.29 7.26
C GLU A 154 -16.84 -9.34 5.76
N PHE A 155 -16.00 -8.71 4.94
CA PHE A 155 -16.15 -8.68 3.49
C PHE A 155 -15.81 -10.02 2.80
N SER A 156 -14.71 -10.66 3.21
CA SER A 156 -14.14 -11.82 2.50
C SER A 156 -14.51 -13.17 3.10
N HIS A 157 -14.86 -13.19 4.39
CA HIS A 157 -15.10 -14.38 5.23
C HIS A 157 -13.91 -15.34 5.34
N ILE A 158 -12.69 -14.83 5.27
CA ILE A 158 -11.49 -15.63 5.58
C ILE A 158 -11.41 -15.92 7.09
N PRO A 159 -10.85 -17.07 7.49
CA PRO A 159 -10.78 -17.42 8.90
C PRO A 159 -9.68 -16.61 9.62
N ASP A 160 -9.74 -16.56 10.95
CA ASP A 160 -8.93 -15.63 11.74
C ASP A 160 -7.42 -15.92 11.67
N GLU A 161 -7.06 -17.20 11.62
CA GLU A 161 -5.69 -17.68 11.48
C GLU A 161 -5.01 -17.21 10.19
N LYS A 162 -5.79 -16.81 9.18
CA LYS A 162 -5.30 -16.35 7.88
C LYS A 162 -4.96 -14.86 7.84
N ILE A 163 -5.26 -14.12 8.91
CA ILE A 163 -5.09 -12.67 8.95
C ILE A 163 -4.58 -12.18 10.30
N SER A 164 -3.38 -11.60 10.29
CA SER A 164 -2.77 -10.98 11.47
C SER A 164 -2.76 -9.46 11.35
N VAL A 165 -2.82 -8.78 12.49
CA VAL A 165 -2.60 -7.33 12.55
C VAL A 165 -1.12 -7.05 12.76
N VAL A 166 -0.54 -6.26 11.86
CA VAL A 166 0.80 -5.67 12.03
C VAL A 166 0.62 -4.17 11.89
N TYR A 167 0.71 -3.44 13.00
CA TYR A 167 0.48 -2.00 13.00
C TYR A 167 1.55 -1.29 12.18
N GLU A 168 1.12 -0.34 11.34
CA GLU A 168 2.03 0.65 10.78
C GLU A 168 2.58 1.55 11.88
N SER A 169 3.80 2.06 11.65
CA SER A 169 4.42 3.06 12.50
C SER A 169 4.70 4.32 11.69
N GLY A 170 4.58 5.47 12.36
CA GLY A 170 5.18 6.71 11.86
C GLY A 170 6.70 6.67 12.01
N GLU A 171 7.39 7.50 11.23
CA GLU A 171 8.80 7.77 11.48
C GLU A 171 8.96 8.57 12.76
N VAL A 172 9.82 8.10 13.64
CA VAL A 172 10.32 8.92 14.75
C VAL A 172 11.50 9.70 14.19
N LEU A 173 11.30 11.00 13.94
CA LEU A 173 12.39 11.89 13.53
C LEU A 173 13.47 11.84 14.61
N LYS A 174 14.69 11.43 14.20
CA LYS A 174 15.88 11.49 15.04
C LYS A 174 16.50 12.87 14.87
N GLY A 175 16.42 13.71 15.91
CA GLY A 175 17.03 15.04 15.89
C GLY A 175 16.36 16.02 16.85
N GLU A 176 16.99 17.17 17.03
CA GLU A 176 16.39 18.28 17.78
C GLU A 176 15.38 19.02 16.90
N LEU A 177 14.17 19.22 17.44
CA LEU A 177 13.15 20.04 16.78
C LEU A 177 13.62 21.49 16.75
N GLN A 178 13.72 22.06 15.55
CA GLN A 178 14.04 23.46 15.36
C GLN A 178 12.73 24.25 15.13
N PRO A 179 12.51 25.36 15.84
CA PRO A 179 11.38 26.25 15.57
C PRO A 179 11.38 26.73 14.13
N TYR A 180 10.19 26.79 13.52
CA TYR A 180 10.00 27.35 12.20
C TYR A 180 9.46 28.78 12.33
N ASP A 181 10.37 29.74 12.49
CA ASP A 181 10.07 31.13 12.91
C ASP A 181 9.42 32.01 11.82
N THR A 182 9.32 31.50 10.58
CA THR A 182 8.81 32.26 9.43
C THR A 182 7.32 32.06 9.16
N LEU A 183 6.59 31.39 10.05
CA LEU A 183 5.14 31.26 9.90
C LEU A 183 4.46 32.61 10.10
N PRO A 184 3.60 33.04 9.15
CA PRO A 184 2.88 34.30 9.27
C PRO A 184 1.80 34.28 10.37
N PHE A 185 1.55 33.13 10.99
CA PHE A 185 0.49 32.92 11.99
C PHE A 185 1.04 32.11 13.16
N SER A 186 0.65 32.49 14.39
CA SER A 186 0.92 31.74 15.62
C SER A 186 -0.04 30.56 15.82
N ASP A 187 -1.29 30.72 15.38
CA ASP A 187 -2.35 29.73 15.51
C ASP A 187 -2.76 29.24 14.12
N PHE A 188 -2.65 27.93 13.90
CA PHE A 188 -2.95 27.33 12.61
C PHE A 188 -3.50 25.92 12.75
N ILE A 189 -4.23 25.50 11.72
CA ILE A 189 -4.61 24.11 11.48
C ILE A 189 -3.83 23.64 10.26
N MET A 190 -3.09 22.54 10.38
CA MET A 190 -2.30 21.98 9.28
C MET A 190 -2.96 20.72 8.71
N TYR A 191 -3.06 20.66 7.39
CA TYR A 191 -3.43 19.46 6.66
C TYR A 191 -2.25 18.98 5.80
N VAL A 192 -1.88 17.71 5.93
CA VAL A 192 -0.85 17.09 5.10
C VAL A 192 -1.44 15.86 4.42
N GLY A 193 -1.48 15.87 3.09
CA GLY A 193 -1.93 14.73 2.30
C GLY A 193 -2.57 15.11 0.97
N GLN A 194 -3.02 14.07 0.26
CA GLN A 194 -3.80 14.21 -0.97
C GLN A 194 -5.19 14.81 -0.67
N GLN A 195 -5.83 15.46 -1.64
CA GLN A 195 -7.07 16.21 -1.42
C GLN A 195 -8.33 15.64 -2.11
N PRO A 196 -8.57 14.31 -2.12
CA PRO A 196 -9.82 13.79 -2.67
C PRO A 196 -11.01 14.13 -1.77
N ASP A 197 -12.21 14.19 -2.34
CA ASP A 197 -13.43 14.62 -1.63
C ASP A 197 -13.68 13.86 -0.32
N PHE A 198 -13.38 12.57 -0.26
CA PHE A 198 -13.57 11.74 0.93
C PHE A 198 -12.61 12.04 2.10
N LYS A 199 -11.57 12.86 1.89
CA LYS A 199 -10.74 13.40 2.99
C LYS A 199 -11.40 14.60 3.68
N ASN A 200 -12.54 15.07 3.16
CA ASN A 200 -13.43 16.03 3.80
C ASN A 200 -12.76 17.37 4.19
N ILE A 201 -11.80 17.82 3.39
CA ILE A 201 -11.05 19.07 3.63
C ILE A 201 -11.97 20.29 3.60
N ARG A 202 -13.04 20.25 2.81
CA ARG A 202 -14.07 21.31 2.78
C ARG A 202 -14.66 21.55 4.17
N ARG A 203 -15.00 20.48 4.90
CA ARG A 203 -15.52 20.57 6.27
C ARG A 203 -14.47 21.09 7.25
N LEU A 204 -13.18 20.77 7.05
CA LEU A 204 -12.10 21.35 7.83
C LEU A 204 -12.02 22.87 7.63
N MET A 205 -12.14 23.33 6.39
CA MET A 205 -12.17 24.76 6.06
C MET A 205 -13.41 25.45 6.65
N ASP A 206 -14.59 24.84 6.54
CA ASP A 206 -15.82 25.38 7.14
C ASP A 206 -15.68 25.51 8.66
N ALA A 207 -15.16 24.47 9.32
CA ALA A 207 -14.90 24.49 10.76
C ALA A 207 -13.90 25.58 11.15
N HIS A 208 -12.84 25.76 10.36
CA HIS A 208 -11.88 26.84 10.55
C HIS A 208 -12.54 28.22 10.45
N GLN A 209 -13.38 28.48 9.44
CA GLN A 209 -14.08 29.76 9.31
C GLN A 209 -15.02 30.04 10.49
N LEU A 210 -15.68 29.01 11.02
CA LEU A 210 -16.53 29.14 12.21
C LEU A 210 -15.73 29.47 13.49
N LEU A 211 -14.46 29.09 13.56
CA LEU A 211 -13.58 29.43 14.67
C LEU A 211 -13.10 30.89 14.61
N LEU A 212 -12.92 31.46 13.41
CA LEU A 212 -12.53 32.87 13.23
C LEU A 212 -13.67 33.86 13.50
N ALA A 213 -14.92 33.42 13.43
CA ALA A 213 -16.10 34.28 13.64
C ALA A 213 -16.43 34.54 15.12
N LYS A 214 -15.56 34.12 16.04
CA LYS A 214 -15.66 34.34 17.50
C LYS A 214 -14.54 35.26 17.96
#